data_AF-A0AAN9E8C6-F1
#
_entry.id   AF-A0AAN9E8C6-F1
#
_cell.length_a   1.000
_cell.length_b   1.000
_cell.length_c   1.000
_cell.angle_alpha   90.00
_cell.angle_beta   90.00
_cell.angle_gamma   90.00
#
_symmetry.space_group_name_H-M   'P 1'
#
loop_
_entity.id
_entity.type
_entity.pdbx_description
1 polymer ?
#
loop_
_entity_poly.entity_id
_entity_poly.type
_entity_poly.pdbx_seq_one_letter_code
_entity_poly.pdbx_strand_id
1 'polypeptide(L)'
;MRSKSKFSFIAKPLRDFQTSSTKPVKKNKRPSWIGPELWETLLALFDNSEEKNKREKAKENRASTKGGSMYTGGSINQIQHAQDMSKKIRRIVDVGELFKRTHTRKDTGEFVEERAKQTYEDYMMRLEQAISSQSPESSASNNLDELKARCWLEAAGGKKKGKVYGTGSAVSYVVRGQKPLTQPSGSTTTQKHLEDRVDTLTLENQTLKERLASLEQIVMQNILPRSPPPSPHDHDQNLGSDDDDGYDSYND
;
A
#
# COMPACT_ATOMS: atom_id res chain seq x y z
N MET A 1 -57.59 42.16 -6.04
CA MET A 1 -56.31 42.52 -6.69
C MET A 1 -55.17 41.89 -5.90
N ARG A 2 -54.51 40.84 -6.41
CA ARG A 2 -53.32 40.23 -5.78
C ARG A 2 -52.18 40.29 -6.80
N SER A 3 -51.23 41.20 -6.59
CA SER A 3 -50.01 41.32 -7.40
C SER A 3 -49.04 40.20 -7.03
N LYS A 4 -48.63 39.39 -8.01
CA LYS A 4 -47.55 38.41 -7.84
C LYS A 4 -46.25 39.06 -8.34
N SER A 5 -45.41 39.49 -7.41
CA SER A 5 -44.02 39.86 -7.69
C SER A 5 -43.24 38.60 -8.08
N LYS A 6 -42.77 38.52 -9.33
CA LYS A 6 -41.84 37.48 -9.79
C LYS A 6 -40.42 37.97 -9.52
N PHE A 7 -39.81 37.51 -8.43
CA PHE A 7 -38.35 37.56 -8.29
C PHE A 7 -37.74 36.48 -9.20
N SER A 8 -37.22 36.88 -10.36
CA SER A 8 -36.43 36.00 -11.21
C SER A 8 -35.00 35.96 -10.69
N PHE A 9 -34.64 34.90 -9.96
CA PHE A 9 -33.25 34.59 -9.68
C PHE A 9 -32.62 34.05 -10.96
N ILE A 10 -31.93 34.91 -11.73
CA ILE A 10 -31.09 34.47 -12.84
C ILE A 10 -29.86 33.80 -12.22
N ALA A 11 -29.94 32.49 -11.99
CA ALA A 11 -28.79 31.69 -11.63
C ALA A 11 -27.86 31.64 -12.85
N LYS A 12 -26.83 32.49 -12.85
CA LYS A 12 -25.75 32.41 -13.84
C LYS A 12 -24.95 31.13 -13.59
N PRO A 13 -24.65 30.32 -14.63
CA PRO A 13 -23.88 29.10 -14.46
C PRO A 13 -22.45 29.41 -13.96
N LEU A 14 -21.97 28.60 -13.03
CA LEU A 14 -20.67 28.72 -12.35
C LEU A 14 -19.43 28.69 -13.28
N ARG A 15 -19.62 28.43 -14.58
CA ARG A 15 -18.53 28.34 -15.58
C ARG A 15 -17.96 29.70 -16.01
N ASP A 16 -18.70 30.79 -15.84
CA ASP A 16 -18.28 32.10 -16.35
C ASP A 16 -17.33 32.86 -15.40
N PHE A 17 -17.05 32.31 -14.21
CA PHE A 17 -16.10 32.91 -13.26
C PHE A 17 -14.61 32.62 -13.59
N GLN A 18 -14.32 31.70 -14.52
CA GLN A 18 -12.94 31.27 -14.80
C GLN A 18 -12.30 31.80 -16.10
N THR A 19 -12.96 32.66 -16.88
CA THR A 19 -12.39 33.11 -18.18
C THR A 19 -12.11 34.61 -18.32
N SER A 20 -12.26 35.43 -17.27
CA SER A 20 -12.08 36.90 -17.39
C SER A 20 -10.76 37.48 -16.85
N SER A 21 -9.68 36.71 -16.71
CA SER A 21 -8.40 37.24 -16.20
C SER A 21 -7.22 37.05 -17.16
N THR A 22 -7.36 37.57 -18.38
CA THR A 22 -6.25 37.78 -19.35
C THR A 22 -5.84 39.26 -19.44
N LYS A 23 -5.92 40.00 -18.34
CA LYS A 23 -5.31 41.33 -18.23
C LYS A 23 -4.49 41.41 -16.94
N PRO A 24 -3.28 42.02 -16.95
CA PRO A 24 -2.50 42.20 -15.74
C PRO A 24 -3.31 43.07 -14.78
N VAL A 25 -3.77 42.47 -13.68
CA VAL A 25 -4.47 43.18 -12.61
C VAL A 25 -3.50 44.24 -12.09
N LYS A 26 -3.85 45.51 -12.27
CA LYS A 26 -3.09 46.63 -11.70
C LYS A 26 -3.00 46.39 -10.19
N LYS A 27 -1.78 46.36 -9.65
CA LYS A 27 -1.51 46.11 -8.22
C LYS A 27 -2.47 46.95 -7.37
N ASN A 28 -3.21 46.28 -6.48
CA ASN A 28 -4.07 46.87 -5.43
C ASN A 28 -5.30 47.69 -5.87
N LYS A 29 -5.82 47.52 -7.10
CA LYS A 29 -7.13 48.12 -7.42
C LYS A 29 -8.27 47.22 -6.92
N ARG A 30 -9.15 47.80 -6.09
CA ARG A 30 -10.40 47.15 -5.66
C ARG A 30 -11.26 46.80 -6.89
N PRO A 31 -11.66 45.54 -7.08
CA PRO A 31 -12.63 45.17 -8.11
C PRO A 31 -14.01 45.80 -7.84
N SER A 32 -14.73 46.22 -8.88
CA SER A 32 -16.04 46.88 -8.75
C SER A 32 -17.12 46.03 -8.07
N TRP A 33 -16.96 44.71 -8.08
CA TRP A 33 -17.90 43.74 -7.49
C TRP A 33 -17.60 43.40 -6.02
N ILE A 34 -16.47 43.85 -5.45
CA ILE A 34 -16.15 43.69 -4.03
C ILE A 34 -16.50 44.98 -3.30
N GLY A 35 -17.35 44.91 -2.27
CA GLY A 35 -17.64 46.06 -1.40
C GLY A 35 -16.39 46.62 -0.69
N PRO A 36 -16.36 47.92 -0.34
CA PRO A 36 -15.18 48.54 0.27
C PRO A 36 -14.75 47.86 1.58
N GLU A 37 -15.70 47.52 2.45
CA GLU A 37 -15.45 46.85 3.75
C GLU A 37 -14.83 45.45 3.59
N LEU A 38 -15.37 44.63 2.68
CA LEU A 38 -14.81 43.32 2.35
C LEU A 38 -13.40 43.45 1.76
N TRP A 39 -13.15 44.48 0.95
CA TRP A 39 -11.85 44.73 0.37
C TRP A 39 -10.80 45.09 1.43
N GLU A 40 -11.15 45.95 2.39
CA GLU A 40 -10.27 46.30 3.53
C GLU A 40 -9.98 45.07 4.40
N THR A 41 -10.99 44.24 4.65
CA THR A 41 -10.82 42.98 5.39
C THR A 41 -9.87 42.03 4.65
N LEU A 42 -10.01 41.89 3.33
CA LEU A 42 -9.09 41.08 2.51
C LEU A 42 -7.67 41.62 2.52
N LEU A 43 -7.48 42.94 2.43
CA LEU A 43 -6.15 43.55 2.52
C LEU A 43 -5.51 43.28 3.89
N ALA A 44 -6.26 43.43 4.98
CA ALA A 44 -5.79 43.12 6.33
C ALA A 44 -5.40 41.63 6.47
N LEU A 45 -6.19 40.71 5.91
CA LEU A 45 -5.85 39.28 5.86
C LEU A 45 -4.59 39.01 5.03
N PHE A 46 -4.42 39.68 3.88
CA PHE A 46 -3.23 39.53 3.04
C PHE A 46 -1.97 40.18 3.64
N ASP A 47 -2.14 41.18 4.50
CA ASP A 47 -1.04 41.86 5.20
C ASP A 47 -0.60 41.17 6.49
N ASN A 48 -1.38 40.19 6.98
CA ASN A 48 -1.02 39.33 8.10
C ASN A 48 0.34 38.65 7.85
N SER A 49 1.23 38.73 8.84
CA SER A 49 2.58 38.15 8.82
C SER A 49 2.55 36.64 8.54
N GLU A 50 1.58 35.90 9.07
CA GLU A 50 1.47 34.46 8.81
C GLU A 50 1.20 34.15 7.33
N GLU A 51 0.31 34.90 6.68
CA GLU A 51 -0.02 34.73 5.27
C GLU A 51 1.11 35.17 4.36
N LYS A 52 1.82 36.26 4.71
CA LYS A 52 3.07 36.66 4.03
C LYS A 52 4.12 35.56 4.08
N ASN A 53 4.34 34.96 5.25
CA ASN A 53 5.28 33.86 5.43
C ASN A 53 4.88 32.62 4.62
N LYS A 54 3.59 32.26 4.57
CA LYS A 54 3.09 31.16 3.73
C LYS A 54 3.34 31.44 2.25
N ARG A 55 3.11 32.67 1.79
CA ARG A 55 3.32 33.09 0.40
C ARG A 55 4.79 33.10 0.02
N GLU A 56 5.68 33.58 0.88
CA GLU A 56 7.13 33.58 0.61
C GLU A 56 7.64 32.13 0.56
N LYS A 57 7.25 31.27 1.50
CA LYS A 57 7.53 29.83 1.44
C LYS A 57 7.01 29.19 0.15
N ALA A 58 5.79 29.53 -0.28
CA ALA A 58 5.22 29.02 -1.53
C ALA A 58 5.95 29.56 -2.78
N LYS A 59 6.52 30.77 -2.71
CA LYS A 59 7.36 31.34 -3.75
C LYS A 59 8.73 30.65 -3.80
N GLU A 60 9.39 30.47 -2.67
CA GLU A 60 10.64 29.70 -2.54
C GLU A 60 10.46 28.26 -3.04
N ASN A 61 9.37 27.60 -2.65
CA ASN A 61 9.06 26.25 -3.11
C ASN A 61 8.86 26.19 -4.63
N ARG A 62 8.24 27.21 -5.24
CA ARG A 62 8.07 27.30 -6.70
C ARG A 62 9.37 27.66 -7.43
N ALA A 63 10.24 28.43 -6.80
CA ALA A 63 11.56 28.77 -7.33
C ALA A 63 12.61 27.68 -7.08
N SER A 64 12.26 26.63 -6.34
CA SER A 64 13.18 25.55 -6.01
C SER A 64 13.56 24.77 -7.26
N THR A 65 14.87 24.73 -7.56
CA THR A 65 15.48 23.92 -8.62
C THR A 65 15.76 22.49 -8.17
N LYS A 66 15.35 22.11 -6.94
CA LYS A 66 15.63 20.80 -6.34
C LYS A 66 15.04 19.63 -7.14
N GLY A 67 14.21 19.89 -8.15
CA GLY A 67 13.58 18.86 -8.97
C GLY A 67 12.60 18.00 -8.15
N GLY A 68 11.89 17.13 -8.85
CA GLY A 68 10.87 16.22 -8.35
C GLY A 68 9.45 16.65 -8.69
N SER A 69 9.28 17.59 -9.63
CA SER A 69 7.94 17.99 -10.11
C SER A 69 7.54 17.20 -11.35
N MET A 70 8.51 16.78 -12.17
CA MET A 70 8.21 16.12 -13.43
C MET A 70 8.08 14.60 -13.24
N TYR A 71 6.91 14.11 -13.60
CA TYR A 71 6.52 12.70 -13.53
C TYR A 71 5.94 12.29 -14.89
N THR A 72 6.38 11.18 -15.47
CA THR A 72 5.92 10.71 -16.80
C THR A 72 4.93 9.55 -16.73
N GLY A 73 4.59 9.07 -15.53
CA GLY A 73 3.59 8.01 -15.37
C GLY A 73 2.15 8.46 -15.60
N GLY A 74 1.90 9.75 -15.83
CA GLY A 74 0.57 10.30 -16.10
C GLY A 74 -0.31 10.37 -14.86
N SER A 75 -1.63 10.20 -15.03
CA SER A 75 -2.63 10.21 -13.94
C SER A 75 -2.71 8.89 -13.16
N ILE A 76 -1.91 7.88 -13.54
CA ILE A 76 -1.89 6.57 -12.90
C ILE A 76 -0.93 6.61 -11.71
N ASN A 77 -1.39 6.10 -10.56
CA ASN A 77 -0.56 6.03 -9.36
C ASN A 77 0.58 4.99 -9.52
N GLN A 78 1.64 5.13 -8.72
CA GLN A 78 2.81 4.25 -8.82
C GLN A 78 2.53 2.78 -8.43
N ILE A 79 1.59 2.52 -7.52
CA ILE A 79 1.22 1.15 -7.13
C ILE A 79 0.61 0.42 -8.33
N GLN A 80 -0.29 1.09 -9.04
CA GLN A 80 -0.92 0.56 -10.25
C GLN A 80 0.12 0.31 -11.35
N HIS A 81 1.05 1.26 -11.57
CA HIS A 81 2.16 1.04 -12.51
C HIS A 81 2.97 -0.21 -12.15
N ALA A 82 3.24 -0.41 -10.86
CA ALA A 82 3.99 -1.57 -10.38
C ALA A 82 3.21 -2.88 -10.58
N GLN A 83 1.90 -2.90 -10.29
CA GLN A 83 1.03 -4.05 -10.56
C GLN A 83 0.93 -4.36 -12.06
N ASP A 84 0.77 -3.35 -12.90
CA ASP A 84 0.66 -3.52 -14.35
C ASP A 84 1.97 -4.02 -14.95
N MET A 85 3.12 -3.52 -14.48
CA MET A 85 4.41 -4.08 -14.86
C MET A 85 4.60 -5.50 -14.34
N SER A 86 4.22 -5.78 -13.10
CA SER A 86 4.34 -7.12 -12.52
C SER A 86 3.54 -8.15 -13.32
N LYS A 87 2.33 -7.80 -13.75
CA LYS A 87 1.50 -8.64 -14.64
C LYS A 87 2.14 -8.86 -16.00
N LYS A 88 2.78 -7.84 -16.58
CA LYS A 88 3.44 -7.93 -17.90
C LYS A 88 4.71 -8.76 -17.87
N ILE A 89 5.56 -8.51 -16.89
CA ILE A 89 6.88 -9.15 -16.75
C ILE A 89 6.77 -10.50 -16.00
N ARG A 90 5.60 -10.76 -15.38
CA ARG A 90 5.31 -11.97 -14.58
C ARG A 90 6.24 -12.17 -13.38
N ARG A 91 6.83 -11.08 -12.86
CA ARG A 91 7.66 -11.07 -11.64
C ARG A 91 7.36 -9.86 -10.78
N ILE A 92 7.89 -9.86 -9.55
CA ILE A 92 7.88 -8.66 -8.70
C ILE A 92 8.78 -7.60 -9.35
N VAL A 93 8.29 -6.37 -9.39
CA VAL A 93 8.96 -5.24 -10.02
C VAL A 93 9.86 -4.57 -9.00
N ASP A 94 11.09 -4.31 -9.41
CA ASP A 94 12.09 -3.64 -8.58
C ASP A 94 11.80 -2.12 -8.47
N VAL A 95 12.28 -1.52 -7.37
CA VAL A 95 12.15 -0.08 -7.11
C VAL A 95 12.79 0.78 -8.20
N GLY A 96 13.99 0.41 -8.65
CA GLY A 96 14.72 1.12 -9.68
C GLY A 96 14.02 0.98 -11.04
N GLU A 97 13.47 -0.19 -11.34
CA GLU A 97 12.70 -0.43 -12.57
C GLU A 97 11.41 0.40 -12.63
N LEU A 98 10.65 0.41 -11.53
CA LEU A 98 9.46 1.26 -11.39
C LEU A 98 9.79 2.74 -11.50
N PHE A 99 10.88 3.16 -10.87
CA PHE A 99 11.34 4.54 -10.93
C PHE A 99 11.73 4.93 -12.36
N LYS A 100 12.58 4.13 -13.02
CA LYS A 100 12.99 4.35 -14.39
C LYS A 100 11.78 4.47 -15.30
N ARG A 101 10.81 3.56 -15.20
CA ARG A 101 9.58 3.59 -16.02
C ARG A 101 8.76 4.88 -15.85
N THR A 102 8.79 5.50 -14.69
CA THR A 102 7.93 6.64 -14.33
C THR A 102 8.63 8.00 -14.36
N HIS A 103 9.95 8.02 -14.51
CA HIS A 103 10.78 9.22 -14.56
C HIS A 103 11.64 9.32 -15.82
N THR A 104 11.47 8.41 -16.78
CA THR A 104 12.02 8.53 -18.13
C THR A 104 10.95 8.90 -19.15
N ARG A 105 11.38 9.54 -20.24
CA ARG A 105 10.52 9.79 -21.40
C ARG A 105 10.40 8.52 -22.24
N LYS A 106 9.23 8.25 -22.82
CA LYS A 106 8.97 7.01 -23.59
C LYS A 106 9.62 7.01 -24.98
N ASP A 107 9.85 8.20 -25.52
CA ASP A 107 10.47 8.47 -26.82
C ASP A 107 11.99 8.30 -26.76
N THR A 108 12.67 9.02 -25.85
CA THR A 108 14.14 9.04 -25.77
C THR A 108 14.69 8.01 -24.79
N GLY A 109 13.89 7.55 -23.81
CA GLY A 109 14.36 6.71 -22.71
C GLY A 109 15.21 7.44 -21.66
N GLU A 110 15.46 8.74 -21.86
CA GLU A 110 16.22 9.60 -20.96
C GLU A 110 15.40 10.03 -19.74
N PHE A 111 16.09 10.29 -18.63
CA PHE A 111 15.49 10.85 -17.43
C PHE A 111 14.96 12.27 -17.70
N VAL A 112 13.78 12.56 -17.18
CA VAL A 112 13.10 13.84 -17.42
C VAL A 112 13.75 14.96 -16.62
N GLU A 113 14.38 14.63 -15.50
CA GLU A 113 15.06 15.57 -14.62
C GLU A 113 16.42 15.03 -14.18
N GLU A 114 17.35 15.95 -13.97
CA GLU A 114 18.72 15.68 -13.51
C GLU A 114 18.73 14.97 -12.15
N ARG A 115 17.86 15.37 -11.21
CA ARG A 115 17.75 14.70 -9.91
C ARG A 115 17.32 13.24 -10.04
N ALA A 116 16.41 12.94 -10.97
CA ALA A 116 15.97 11.57 -11.20
C ALA A 116 17.12 10.70 -11.72
N LYS A 117 17.91 11.26 -12.65
CA LYS A 117 19.14 10.62 -13.15
C LYS A 117 20.13 10.34 -12.02
N GLN A 118 20.52 11.37 -11.26
CA GLN A 118 21.47 11.25 -10.14
C GLN A 118 21.01 10.23 -9.09
N THR A 119 19.73 10.27 -8.71
CA THR A 119 19.18 9.31 -7.72
C THR A 119 19.27 7.87 -8.23
N TYR A 120 18.99 7.66 -9.51
CA TYR A 120 19.04 6.33 -10.12
C TYR A 120 20.48 5.83 -10.27
N GLU A 121 21.42 6.69 -10.70
CA GLU A 121 22.84 6.36 -10.81
C GLU A 121 23.44 6.03 -9.43
N ASP A 122 23.16 6.85 -8.42
CA ASP A 122 23.57 6.60 -7.03
C ASP A 122 23.02 5.27 -6.50
N TYR A 123 21.75 4.97 -6.81
CA TYR A 123 21.14 3.69 -6.44
C TYR A 123 21.86 2.51 -7.08
N MET A 124 22.14 2.57 -8.38
CA MET A 124 22.83 1.51 -9.12
C MET A 124 24.24 1.29 -8.56
N MET A 125 24.99 2.37 -8.33
CA MET A 125 26.34 2.32 -7.73
C MET A 125 26.32 1.66 -6.35
N ARG A 126 25.38 2.05 -5.48
CA ARG A 126 25.24 1.45 -4.14
C ARG A 126 24.85 -0.01 -4.20
N LEU A 127 23.96 -0.37 -5.11
CA LEU A 127 23.51 -1.75 -5.28
C LEU A 127 24.66 -2.65 -5.73
N GLU A 128 25.46 -2.20 -6.69
CA GLU A 128 26.63 -2.94 -7.18
C GLU A 128 27.69 -3.14 -6.08
N GLN A 129 28.02 -2.09 -5.33
CA GLN A 129 28.93 -2.19 -4.18
C GLN A 129 28.42 -3.16 -3.12
N ALA A 130 27.12 -3.12 -2.85
CA ALA A 130 26.50 -3.95 -1.84
C ALA A 130 26.44 -5.43 -2.25
N ILE A 131 26.22 -5.72 -3.54
CA ILE A 131 26.28 -7.07 -4.10
C ILE A 131 27.72 -7.61 -4.07
N SER A 132 28.71 -6.79 -4.44
CA SER A 132 30.14 -7.17 -4.43
C SER A 132 30.65 -7.47 -3.02
N SER A 133 30.06 -6.84 -2.01
CA SER A 133 30.43 -7.03 -0.59
C SER A 133 29.71 -8.21 0.09
N GLN A 134 28.76 -8.88 -0.56
CA GLN A 134 28.05 -10.02 0.01
C GLN A 134 28.84 -11.33 -0.15
N SER A 135 29.05 -12.03 0.97
CA SER A 135 29.65 -13.37 1.00
C SER A 135 28.65 -14.43 0.50
N PRO A 136 29.08 -15.49 -0.23
CA PRO A 136 28.19 -16.48 -0.87
C PRO A 136 27.26 -17.27 0.06
N GLU A 137 27.46 -17.23 1.38
CA GLU A 137 26.76 -18.10 2.34
C GLU A 137 25.41 -17.57 2.85
N SER A 138 24.98 -16.38 2.41
CA SER A 138 23.73 -15.78 2.90
C SER A 138 22.56 -16.03 1.93
N SER A 139 21.56 -16.77 2.40
CA SER A 139 20.36 -17.20 1.67
C SER A 139 19.70 -16.06 0.87
N ALA A 140 19.57 -16.28 -0.44
CA ALA A 140 19.81 -15.25 -1.46
C ALA A 140 18.59 -14.49 -2.01
N SER A 141 17.37 -14.70 -1.52
CA SER A 141 16.18 -13.99 -2.07
C SER A 141 15.70 -12.85 -1.17
N ASN A 142 15.49 -13.10 0.12
CA ASN A 142 14.99 -12.07 1.04
C ASN A 142 16.04 -10.98 1.29
N ASN A 143 17.33 -11.34 1.28
CA ASN A 143 18.43 -10.40 1.42
C ASN A 143 18.54 -9.43 0.23
N LEU A 144 18.30 -9.87 -1.00
CA LEU A 144 18.51 -9.01 -2.18
C LEU A 144 17.45 -7.91 -2.30
N ASP A 145 16.18 -8.22 -2.05
CA ASP A 145 15.10 -7.23 -2.12
C ASP A 145 15.20 -6.22 -0.96
N GLU A 146 15.60 -6.66 0.24
CA GLU A 146 15.92 -5.77 1.35
C GLU A 146 17.16 -4.90 1.05
N LEU A 147 18.17 -5.46 0.39
CA LEU A 147 19.35 -4.73 -0.05
C LEU A 147 18.98 -3.62 -1.03
N LYS A 148 18.20 -3.94 -2.06
CA LYS A 148 17.70 -2.96 -3.05
C LYS A 148 16.89 -1.87 -2.36
N ALA A 149 16.00 -2.25 -1.45
CA ALA A 149 15.20 -1.32 -0.67
C ALA A 149 16.06 -0.35 0.17
N ARG A 150 17.11 -0.86 0.82
CA ARG A 150 18.08 -0.05 1.57
C ARG A 150 18.89 0.88 0.66
N CYS A 151 19.47 0.35 -0.41
CA CYS A 151 20.23 1.14 -1.39
C CYS A 151 19.38 2.27 -1.97
N TRP A 152 18.10 2.00 -2.26
CA TRP A 152 17.18 3.02 -2.74
C TRP A 152 16.90 4.08 -1.69
N LEU A 153 16.64 3.68 -0.45
CA LEU A 153 16.37 4.60 0.65
C LEU A 153 17.54 5.58 0.85
N GLU A 154 18.77 5.09 0.78
CA GLU A 154 19.98 5.90 0.88
C GLU A 154 20.14 6.85 -0.31
N ALA A 155 20.03 6.35 -1.55
CA ALA A 155 20.13 7.16 -2.77
C ALA A 155 19.04 8.24 -2.84
N ALA A 156 17.83 7.94 -2.37
CA ALA A 156 16.71 8.86 -2.34
C ALA A 156 16.82 9.97 -1.26
N GLY A 157 17.85 9.92 -0.40
CA GLY A 157 18.06 10.87 0.69
C GLY A 157 17.18 10.61 1.92
N GLY A 158 16.75 9.37 2.13
CA GLY A 158 15.99 8.94 3.30
C GLY A 158 14.48 9.25 3.25
N LYS A 159 13.83 9.13 4.42
CA LYS A 159 12.41 9.42 4.60
C LYS A 159 12.22 10.87 5.02
N LYS A 160 11.43 11.63 4.27
CA LYS A 160 10.97 12.97 4.66
C LYS A 160 9.46 12.95 4.87
N LYS A 161 9.00 13.28 6.08
CA LYS A 161 7.57 13.20 6.47
C LYS A 161 6.95 11.82 6.16
N GLY A 162 7.70 10.75 6.43
CA GLY A 162 7.27 9.37 6.19
C GLY A 162 7.30 8.91 4.73
N LYS A 163 7.70 9.76 3.78
CA LYS A 163 7.75 9.44 2.34
C LYS A 163 9.19 9.35 1.84
N VAL A 164 9.43 8.41 0.93
CA VAL A 164 10.71 8.27 0.20
C VAL A 164 10.51 8.85 -1.19
N TYR A 165 11.53 9.51 -1.73
CA TYR A 165 11.47 10.05 -3.09
C TYR A 165 11.31 8.92 -4.12
N GLY A 166 10.59 9.21 -5.21
CA GLY A 166 10.42 8.28 -6.33
C GLY A 166 9.49 7.08 -6.11
N THR A 167 9.09 6.80 -4.87
CA THR A 167 8.30 5.60 -4.48
C THR A 167 6.84 5.89 -4.10
N GLY A 168 6.45 7.17 -4.04
CA GLY A 168 5.05 7.56 -3.86
C GLY A 168 4.38 6.89 -2.64
N SER A 169 3.17 6.37 -2.81
CA SER A 169 2.48 5.54 -1.81
C SER A 169 2.92 4.07 -1.83
N ALA A 170 3.77 3.69 -2.78
CA ALA A 170 4.20 2.30 -2.99
C ALA A 170 5.35 1.88 -2.06
N VAL A 171 5.77 2.73 -1.12
CA VAL A 171 6.87 2.46 -0.18
C VAL A 171 6.70 1.09 0.51
N SER A 172 5.50 0.71 0.95
CA SER A 172 5.28 -0.60 1.58
C SER A 172 5.41 -1.78 0.60
N TYR A 173 4.93 -1.60 -0.64
CA TYR A 173 4.96 -2.62 -1.69
C TYR A 173 6.38 -2.86 -2.22
N VAL A 174 7.14 -1.78 -2.39
CA VAL A 174 8.40 -1.76 -3.13
C VAL A 174 9.62 -1.91 -2.21
N VAL A 175 9.54 -1.44 -0.97
CA VAL A 175 10.67 -1.45 0.00
C VAL A 175 10.61 -2.69 0.90
N ARG A 176 9.44 -3.33 1.08
CA ARG A 176 9.25 -4.39 2.08
C ARG A 176 8.94 -5.77 1.49
N GLY A 177 8.91 -5.91 0.15
CA GLY A 177 8.54 -7.15 -0.53
C GLY A 177 7.13 -7.66 -0.18
N GLN A 178 6.31 -6.84 0.51
CA GLN A 178 4.98 -7.23 0.94
C GLN A 178 4.02 -7.04 -0.23
N LYS A 179 3.19 -8.05 -0.48
CA LYS A 179 2.05 -7.95 -1.41
C LYS A 179 1.25 -6.69 -1.05
N PRO A 180 0.73 -5.95 -2.04
CA PRO A 180 -0.03 -4.75 -1.74
C PRO A 180 -1.25 -5.22 -0.93
N LEU A 181 -1.34 -4.84 0.34
CA LEU A 181 -2.65 -4.64 0.94
C LEU A 181 -3.33 -3.65 0.00
N THR A 182 -4.35 -4.13 -0.70
CA THR A 182 -5.21 -3.31 -1.54
C THR A 182 -5.62 -2.13 -0.68
N GLN A 183 -4.95 -1.00 -0.83
CA GLN A 183 -5.46 0.26 -0.33
C GLN A 183 -6.23 0.84 -1.52
N PRO A 184 -7.54 0.56 -1.63
CA PRO A 184 -8.36 1.44 -2.43
C PRO A 184 -8.23 2.82 -1.78
N SER A 185 -8.14 3.85 -2.60
CA SER A 185 -8.44 5.21 -2.18
C SER A 185 -9.91 5.26 -1.77
N GLY A 186 -10.22 4.76 -0.58
CA GLY A 186 -11.55 4.69 0.00
C GLY A 186 -11.52 5.46 1.31
N SER A 187 -12.54 6.29 1.50
CA SER A 187 -12.81 7.00 2.75
C SER A 187 -12.55 6.10 3.98
N THR A 188 -11.91 6.64 5.02
CA THR A 188 -11.57 5.97 6.29
C THR A 188 -12.73 5.14 6.87
N THR A 189 -13.97 5.55 6.60
CA THR A 189 -15.21 4.84 6.98
C THR A 189 -15.33 3.44 6.37
N THR A 190 -14.93 3.28 5.11
CA THR A 190 -15.06 2.02 4.36
C THR A 190 -14.08 0.96 4.82
N GLN A 191 -12.89 1.38 5.24
CA GLN A 191 -11.85 0.48 5.76
C GLN A 191 -12.26 -0.10 7.12
N LYS A 192 -12.74 0.76 8.04
CA LYS A 192 -13.21 0.34 9.36
C LYS A 192 -14.37 -0.68 9.27
N HIS A 193 -15.33 -0.44 8.37
CA HIS A 193 -16.45 -1.36 8.16
C HIS A 193 -16.02 -2.74 7.64
N LEU A 194 -14.94 -2.82 6.86
CA LEU A 194 -14.39 -4.10 6.40
C LEU A 194 -13.65 -4.83 7.52
N GLU A 195 -12.90 -4.09 8.35
CA GLU A 195 -12.23 -4.63 9.54
C GLU A 195 -13.26 -5.22 10.54
N ASP A 196 -14.32 -4.46 10.88
CA ASP A 196 -15.40 -4.92 11.76
C ASP A 196 -16.09 -6.20 11.23
N ARG A 197 -16.24 -6.31 9.91
CA ARG A 197 -16.85 -7.49 9.27
C ARG A 197 -15.93 -8.71 9.28
N VAL A 198 -14.61 -8.52 9.16
CA VAL A 198 -13.63 -9.60 9.29
C VAL A 198 -13.63 -10.13 10.73
N ASP A 199 -13.67 -9.26 11.72
CA ASP A 199 -13.72 -9.65 13.13
C ASP A 199 -15.00 -10.44 13.44
N THR A 200 -16.14 -9.97 12.94
CA THR A 200 -17.44 -10.65 13.09
C THR A 200 -17.40 -12.07 12.49
N LEU A 201 -16.94 -12.20 11.24
CA LEU A 201 -16.85 -13.50 10.57
C LEU A 201 -15.85 -14.43 11.26
N THR A 202 -14.77 -13.89 11.82
CA THR A 202 -13.78 -14.69 12.54
C THR A 202 -14.38 -15.27 13.82
N LEU A 203 -15.15 -14.46 14.56
CA LEU A 203 -15.85 -14.90 15.76
C LEU A 203 -16.91 -15.96 15.44
N GLU A 204 -17.73 -15.74 14.41
CA GLU A 204 -18.74 -16.72 13.97
C GLU A 204 -18.10 -18.07 13.60
N ASN A 205 -16.98 -18.04 12.87
CA ASN A 205 -16.25 -19.26 12.52
C ASN A 205 -15.68 -19.98 13.75
N GLN A 206 -15.20 -19.24 14.74
CA GLN A 206 -14.74 -19.83 16.00
C GLN A 206 -15.89 -20.51 16.75
N THR A 207 -17.04 -19.83 16.88
CA THR A 207 -18.23 -20.39 17.50
C THR A 207 -18.75 -21.63 16.77
N LEU A 208 -18.73 -21.64 15.43
CA LEU A 208 -19.11 -22.81 14.64
C LEU A 208 -18.17 -23.99 14.88
N LYS A 209 -16.85 -23.76 14.98
CA LYS A 209 -15.88 -24.80 15.31
C LYS A 209 -16.12 -25.39 16.70
N GLU A 210 -16.40 -24.54 17.69
CA GLU A 210 -16.73 -24.99 19.06
C GLU A 210 -18.02 -25.81 19.09
N ARG A 211 -19.06 -25.41 18.34
CA ARG A 211 -20.31 -26.18 18.23
C ARG A 211 -20.11 -27.53 17.54
N LEU A 212 -19.28 -27.59 16.50
CA LEU A 212 -18.95 -28.85 15.84
C LEU A 212 -18.21 -29.80 16.79
N ALA A 213 -17.21 -29.31 17.52
CA ALA A 213 -16.50 -30.11 18.52
C ALA A 213 -17.45 -30.64 19.63
N SER A 214 -18.41 -29.82 20.06
CA SER A 214 -19.43 -30.24 21.02
C SER A 214 -20.36 -31.33 20.46
N LEU A 215 -20.79 -31.21 19.20
CA LEU A 215 -21.60 -32.24 18.53
C LEU A 215 -20.83 -33.56 18.36
N GLU A 216 -19.56 -33.48 17.97
CA GLU A 216 -18.68 -34.65 17.88
C GLU A 216 -18.56 -35.38 19.22
N GLN A 217 -18.40 -34.63 20.32
CA GLN A 217 -18.34 -35.19 21.66
C GLN A 217 -19.67 -35.87 22.08
N ILE A 218 -20.82 -35.26 21.74
CA ILE A 218 -22.14 -35.84 22.01
C ILE A 218 -22.35 -37.13 21.21
N VAL A 219 -21.95 -37.13 19.93
CA VAL A 219 -22.02 -38.32 19.05
C VAL A 219 -21.15 -39.45 19.60
N MET A 220 -19.93 -39.15 20.05
CA MET A 220 -19.04 -40.15 20.67
C MET A 220 -19.59 -40.72 21.99
N GLN A 221 -20.28 -39.91 22.81
CA GLN A 221 -20.87 -40.40 24.07
C GLN A 221 -22.13 -41.24 23.89
N ASN A 222 -22.90 -41.03 22.83
CA ASN A 222 -24.23 -41.62 22.68
C ASN A 222 -24.35 -42.74 21.61
N ILE A 223 -23.34 -42.93 20.76
CA ILE A 223 -23.45 -43.84 19.58
C ILE A 223 -22.41 -44.98 19.59
N LEU A 224 -21.38 -44.96 20.45
CA LEU A 224 -20.48 -46.11 20.62
C LEU A 224 -21.07 -47.13 21.62
N PRO A 225 -21.15 -48.44 21.29
CA PRO A 225 -21.71 -49.44 22.19
C PRO A 225 -20.85 -49.59 23.45
N ARG A 226 -21.47 -49.53 24.64
CA ARG A 226 -20.81 -49.92 25.89
C ARG A 226 -20.43 -51.40 25.80
N SER A 227 -19.15 -51.71 25.94
CA SER A 227 -18.65 -53.07 26.05
C SER A 227 -19.39 -53.80 27.19
N PRO A 228 -19.86 -55.05 26.98
CA PRO A 228 -20.48 -55.82 28.06
C PRO A 228 -19.43 -56.18 29.12
N PRO A 229 -19.84 -56.33 30.40
CA PRO A 229 -18.91 -56.64 31.49
C PRO A 229 -18.28 -58.02 31.30
N PRO A 230 -17.05 -58.25 31.82
CA PRO A 230 -16.37 -59.53 31.68
C PRO A 230 -17.15 -60.62 32.42
N SER A 231 -17.45 -61.72 31.71
CA SER A 231 -18.02 -62.92 32.33
C SER A 231 -16.96 -63.62 33.19
N PRO A 232 -17.37 -64.23 34.33
CA PRO A 232 -16.44 -64.89 35.25
C PRO A 232 -15.84 -66.15 34.63
N HIS A 233 -14.57 -66.37 34.97
CA HIS A 233 -13.78 -67.58 34.84
C HIS A 233 -14.54 -68.89 34.69
N ASP A 234 -14.11 -69.71 33.73
CA ASP A 234 -13.94 -71.14 33.95
C ASP A 234 -12.47 -71.52 33.64
N HIS A 235 -11.82 -72.02 34.68
CA HIS A 235 -10.57 -72.77 34.62
C HIS A 235 -10.88 -74.20 34.17
N ASP A 236 -10.19 -74.68 33.14
CA ASP A 236 -9.54 -76.00 33.10
C ASP A 236 -8.79 -76.12 31.77
N GLN A 237 -7.46 -75.99 31.76
CA GLN A 237 -6.51 -77.11 31.83
C GLN A 237 -6.83 -78.26 30.87
N ASN A 238 -6.06 -78.40 29.78
CA ASN A 238 -5.16 -79.56 29.66
C ASN A 238 -4.10 -79.38 28.55
N LEU A 239 -2.97 -80.01 28.86
CA LEU A 239 -1.62 -80.09 28.33
C LEU A 239 -1.47 -80.78 26.96
N GLY A 240 -0.33 -80.51 26.31
CA GLY A 240 0.39 -81.51 25.51
C GLY A 240 1.01 -80.95 24.23
N SER A 241 2.29 -80.57 24.26
CA SER A 241 3.46 -81.32 23.72
C SER A 241 3.85 -80.74 22.34
N ASP A 242 4.94 -79.97 22.24
CA ASP A 242 6.33 -80.40 21.94
C ASP A 242 6.49 -81.07 20.56
N ASP A 243 7.33 -80.42 19.72
CA ASP A 243 8.19 -80.88 18.62
C ASP A 243 8.29 -79.70 17.61
N ASP A 244 9.39 -78.93 17.59
CA ASP A 244 10.60 -79.13 16.76
C ASP A 244 10.20 -79.36 15.28
N ASP A 245 10.54 -78.48 14.33
CA ASP A 245 11.86 -78.41 13.72
C ASP A 245 12.09 -77.05 13.02
N GLY A 246 13.32 -76.55 13.07
CA GLY A 246 13.77 -75.39 12.31
C GLY A 246 14.08 -75.67 10.83
N TYR A 247 14.15 -74.60 10.03
CA TYR A 247 15.09 -74.50 8.92
C TYR A 247 15.36 -73.03 8.58
N ASP A 248 16.62 -72.62 8.80
CA ASP A 248 17.28 -71.43 8.26
C ASP A 248 17.37 -71.48 6.72
N SER A 249 17.37 -70.32 6.05
CA SER A 249 18.37 -70.05 4.99
C SER A 249 18.32 -68.59 4.47
N TYR A 250 19.35 -67.83 4.87
CA TYR A 250 20.21 -66.89 4.13
C TYR A 250 19.63 -65.86 3.15
N ASN A 251 19.84 -64.60 3.54
CA ASN A 251 20.19 -63.48 2.66
C ASN A 251 21.64 -63.61 2.17
N ASP A 252 21.86 -63.22 0.91
CA ASP A 252 23.04 -62.48 0.45
C ASP A 252 22.53 -61.33 -0.44
#